data_AF-A0A438CHP0-F1
#
_entry.id   AF-A0A438CHP0-F1
#
_cell.length_a   1.000
_cell.length_b   1.000
_cell.length_c   1.000
_cell.angle_alpha   90.00
_cell.angle_beta   90.00
_cell.angle_gamma   90.00
#
_symmetry.space_group_name_H-M   'P 1'
#
loop_
_entity.id
_entity.type
_entity.pdbx_description
1 polymer ?
#
loop_
_entity_poly.entity_id
_entity_poly.type
_entity_poly.pdbx_seq_one_letter_code
_entity_poly.pdbx_strand_id
1 'polypeptide(L)'
;MENLLTPEVIIDESWFSDAVLCKESKLWYKLSKTLAEEAAWKFSKENGIDMVMINPGWVLGPLLQPTLNLSVEEILKLLNGTPQPSK
;
A
#
# COMPACT_ATOMS: atom_id res chain seq x y z
N MET A 1 21.51 2.67 -6.63
CA MET A 1 22.08 1.80 -5.59
C MET A 1 20.88 1.10 -4.96
N GLU A 2 20.69 -0.18 -5.24
CA GLU A 2 19.52 -0.94 -4.78
C GLU A 2 19.59 -1.08 -3.25
N ASN A 3 18.76 -0.34 -2.53
CA ASN A 3 18.54 -0.57 -1.11
C ASN A 3 17.71 -1.84 -0.97
N LEU A 4 18.38 -3.00 -0.95
CA LEU A 4 17.81 -4.24 -0.48
C LEU A 4 17.33 -4.02 0.95
N LEU A 5 16.03 -4.16 1.19
CA LEU A 5 15.44 -4.14 2.52
C LEU A 5 16.04 -5.31 3.31
N THR A 6 17.08 -5.04 4.12
CA THR A 6 17.58 -6.01 5.09
C THR A 6 16.62 -6.06 6.28
N PRO A 7 16.59 -7.16 7.05
CA PRO A 7 15.73 -7.27 8.24
C PRO A 7 15.95 -6.18 9.30
N GLU A 8 17.08 -5.47 9.22
CA GLU A 8 17.47 -4.39 10.14
C GLU A 8 16.88 -3.03 9.73
N VAL A 9 16.34 -2.91 8.51
CA VAL A 9 15.73 -1.66 8.04
C VAL A 9 14.39 -1.45 8.74
N ILE A 10 14.32 -0.39 9.54
CA ILE A 10 13.07 0.09 10.14
C ILE A 10 12.43 1.05 9.15
N ILE A 11 11.22 0.72 8.70
CA ILE A 11 10.40 1.59 7.86
C ILE A 11 9.46 2.36 8.78
N ASP A 12 9.46 3.69 8.66
CA ASP A 12 8.64 4.61 9.45
C ASP A 12 8.00 5.69 8.56
N GLU A 13 7.30 6.66 9.16
CA GLU A 13 6.58 7.73 8.46
C GLU A 13 7.47 8.75 7.76
N SER A 14 8.80 8.70 7.96
CA SER A 14 9.74 9.53 7.20
C SER A 14 10.01 8.97 5.80
N TRP A 15 9.60 7.73 5.52
CA TRP A 15 9.80 7.07 4.24
C TRP A 15 8.64 7.32 3.28
N PHE A 16 8.94 7.98 2.16
CA PHE A 16 7.98 8.17 1.07
C PHE A 16 8.35 7.30 -0.13
N SER A 17 7.33 6.75 -0.79
CA SER A 17 7.51 5.95 -2.00
C SER A 17 7.94 6.81 -3.18
N ASP A 18 8.89 6.33 -3.98
CA ASP A 18 9.30 6.99 -5.23
C ASP A 18 8.27 6.73 -6.35
N ALA A 19 7.59 7.79 -6.78
CA ALA A 19 6.58 7.74 -7.84
C ALA A 19 7.17 7.38 -9.22
N VAL A 20 8.39 7.82 -9.53
CA VAL A 20 9.07 7.49 -10.80
C VAL A 20 9.37 5.99 -10.84
N LEU A 21 9.97 5.47 -9.76
CA LEU A 21 10.25 4.03 -9.64
C LEU A 21 8.96 3.20 -9.74
N CYS A 22 7.89 3.61 -9.07
CA CYS A 22 6.59 2.92 -9.14
C CYS A 22 6.03 2.91 -10.57
N LYS A 23 6.18 4.02 -11.31
CA LYS A 23 5.73 4.13 -12.71
C LYS A 23 6.56 3.26 -13.64
N GLU A 24 7.88 3.32 -13.56
CA GLU A 24 8.81 2.54 -14.39
C GLU A 24 8.62 1.03 -14.15
N SER A 25 8.40 0.64 -12.90
CA SER A 25 8.12 -0.75 -12.50
C SER A 25 6.67 -1.19 -12.72
N LYS A 26 5.81 -0.32 -13.31
CA LYS A 26 4.38 -0.57 -13.56
C LYS A 26 3.58 -0.96 -12.30
N LEU A 27 3.99 -0.49 -11.13
CA LEU A 27 3.33 -0.70 -9.84
C LEU A 27 2.17 0.28 -9.66
N TRP A 28 1.17 0.21 -10.55
CA TRP A 28 0.13 1.23 -10.70
C TRP A 28 -0.68 1.52 -9.43
N TYR A 29 -0.97 0.50 -8.63
CA TYR A 29 -1.66 0.68 -7.35
C TYR A 29 -0.81 1.48 -6.34
N LYS A 30 0.49 1.18 -6.26
CA LYS A 30 1.40 1.91 -5.37
C LYS A 30 1.55 3.35 -5.87
N LEU A 31 1.76 3.53 -7.17
CA LEU A 31 1.84 4.85 -7.80
C LEU A 31 0.59 5.71 -7.50
N SER A 32 -0.61 5.15 -7.67
CA SER A 32 -1.84 5.90 -7.45
C SER A 32 -2.01 6.31 -5.99
N LYS A 33 -1.64 5.44 -5.04
CA LYS A 33 -1.65 5.76 -3.60
C LYS A 33 -0.64 6.86 -3.24
N THR A 34 0.58 6.77 -3.76
CA THR A 34 1.62 7.80 -3.54
C THR A 34 1.16 9.17 -4.03
N LEU A 35 0.70 9.26 -5.28
CA LEU A 35 0.28 10.54 -5.86
C LEU A 35 -0.96 11.12 -5.19
N ALA A 36 -1.90 10.27 -4.77
CA ALA A 36 -3.10 10.72 -4.05
C ALA A 36 -2.75 11.30 -2.67
N GLU A 37 -1.82 10.67 -1.94
CA GLU A 37 -1.34 11.17 -0.65
C GLU A 37 -0.61 12.52 -0.80
N GLU A 38 0.30 12.64 -1.77
CA GLU A 38 1.01 13.88 -2.04
C GLU A 38 0.05 15.04 -2.37
N ALA A 39 -0.95 14.76 -3.21
CA ALA A 39 -2.00 15.72 -3.55
C ALA A 39 -2.84 16.13 -2.34
N ALA A 40 -3.21 15.18 -1.47
CA ALA A 40 -3.98 15.45 -0.26
C ALA A 40 -3.18 16.31 0.74
N TRP A 41 -1.88 16.05 0.92
CA TRP A 41 -1.01 16.87 1.76
C TRP A 41 -0.81 18.28 1.22
N LYS A 42 -0.65 18.43 -0.09
CA LYS A 42 -0.57 19.75 -0.73
C LYS A 42 -1.87 20.53 -0.53
N PHE A 43 -3.01 19.90 -0.83
CA PHE A 43 -4.32 20.53 -0.71
C PHE A 43 -4.63 20.94 0.73
N SER A 44 -4.38 20.07 1.71
CA SER A 44 -4.64 20.39 3.13
C SER A 44 -3.83 21.59 3.60
N LYS A 45 -2.54 21.67 3.27
CA LYS A 45 -1.67 22.82 3.59
C LYS A 45 -2.15 24.11 2.94
N GLU A 46 -2.51 24.06 1.65
CA GLU A 46 -2.99 25.23 0.91
C GLU A 46 -4.35 25.76 1.42
N ASN A 47 -5.16 24.88 2.03
CA ASN A 47 -6.52 25.21 2.49
C ASN A 47 -6.65 25.27 4.02
N GLY A 48 -5.54 25.19 4.77
CA GLY A 48 -5.56 25.27 6.24
C GLY A 48 -6.35 24.14 6.92
N ILE A 49 -6.38 22.95 6.31
CA ILE A 49 -7.05 21.76 6.87
C ILE A 49 -6.06 21.00 7.75
N ASP A 50 -6.46 20.71 8.99
CA ASP A 50 -5.73 19.79 9.85
C ASP A 50 -6.03 18.34 9.42
N MET A 51 -5.06 17.71 8.76
CA MET A 51 -5.20 16.38 8.15
C MET A 51 -4.23 15.40 8.79
N VAL A 52 -4.71 14.18 9.04
CA VAL A 52 -3.90 13.02 9.41
C VAL A 52 -4.11 11.89 8.41
N MET A 53 -3.13 11.01 8.26
CA MET A 53 -3.21 9.82 7.42
C MET A 53 -2.93 8.55 8.22
N ILE A 54 -3.55 7.45 7.80
CA ILE A 54 -3.25 6.10 8.28
C ILE A 54 -2.82 5.28 7.06
N ASN A 55 -1.63 4.68 7.12
CA ASN A 55 -1.03 3.91 6.02
C ASN A 55 -0.98 2.41 6.38
N PRO A 56 -2.09 1.66 6.26
CA PRO A 56 -2.12 0.25 6.60
C PRO A 56 -1.41 -0.63 5.55
N GLY A 57 -0.93 -1.79 6.01
CA GLY A 57 -0.48 -2.89 5.14
C GLY A 57 -1.63 -3.81 4.72
N TRP A 58 -1.44 -5.12 4.84
CA TRP A 58 -2.51 -6.10 4.62
C TRP A 58 -3.57 -5.99 5.73
N VAL A 59 -4.82 -5.78 5.34
CA VAL A 59 -5.93 -5.61 6.29
C VAL A 59 -6.74 -6.90 6.36
N LEU A 60 -6.62 -7.58 7.50
CA LEU A 60 -7.28 -8.84 7.80
C LEU A 60 -8.26 -8.67 8.97
N GLY A 61 -9.20 -9.60 9.13
CA GLY A 61 -10.13 -9.64 10.25
C GLY A 61 -11.54 -10.05 9.85
N PRO A 62 -12.51 -9.93 10.79
CA PRO A 62 -13.91 -10.22 10.53
C PRO A 62 -14.47 -9.33 9.41
N LEU A 63 -15.20 -9.93 8.47
CA LEU A 63 -15.88 -9.19 7.40
C LEU A 63 -17.27 -8.77 7.87
N LEU A 64 -17.57 -7.49 7.76
CA LEU A 64 -18.92 -6.95 8.03
C LEU A 64 -19.84 -7.09 6.80
N GLN A 65 -19.25 -7.20 5.62
CA GLN A 65 -19.93 -7.37 4.35
C GLN A 65 -19.76 -8.81 3.80
N PRO A 66 -20.70 -9.32 2.98
CA PRO A 66 -20.61 -10.66 2.39
C PRO A 66 -19.69 -10.72 1.16
N THR A 67 -18.69 -9.82 1.07
CA THR A 67 -17.79 -9.70 -0.07
C THR A 67 -16.35 -9.61 0.41
N LEU A 68 -15.45 -10.34 -0.26
CA LEU A 68 -14.04 -10.36 0.07
C LEU A 68 -13.36 -9.07 -0.38
N ASN A 69 -12.44 -8.57 0.45
CA ASN A 69 -11.41 -7.65 -0.02
C ASN A 69 -10.20 -8.46 -0.53
N LEU A 70 -9.28 -7.79 -1.22
CA LEU A 70 -8.09 -8.45 -1.77
C LEU A 70 -7.29 -9.21 -0.70
N SER A 71 -7.07 -8.60 0.47
CA SER A 71 -6.24 -9.19 1.52
C SER A 71 -6.79 -10.51 2.06
N VAL A 72 -8.09 -10.58 2.34
CA VAL A 72 -8.74 -11.79 2.84
C VAL A 72 -8.91 -12.82 1.72
N GLU A 73 -9.13 -12.39 0.47
CA GLU A 73 -9.17 -13.28 -0.68
C GLU A 73 -7.86 -14.06 -0.86
N GLU A 74 -6.71 -13.40 -0.73
CA GLU A 74 -5.40 -14.07 -0.82
C GLU A 74 -5.19 -15.10 0.30
N ILE A 75 -5.65 -14.81 1.52
CA ILE A 75 -5.64 -15.80 2.61
C ILE A 75 -6.55 -16.98 2.30
N LEU A 76 -7.75 -16.73 1.78
CA LEU A 76 -8.69 -17.79 1.39
C LEU A 76 -8.10 -18.69 0.30
N LYS A 77 -7.40 -18.12 -0.68
CA LYS A 77 -6.69 -18.85 -1.74
C LYS A 77 -5.65 -19.82 -1.16
N LEU A 78 -4.89 -19.37 -0.15
CA LEU A 78 -3.92 -20.23 0.55
C LEU A 78 -4.61 -21.39 1.28
N LEU A 79 -5.71 -21.10 1.99
CA LEU A 79 -6.46 -22.12 2.73
C LEU A 79 -7.12 -23.16 1.81
N ASN A 80 -7.57 -22.73 0.64
CA ASN A 80 -8.19 -23.61 -0.35
C ASN A 80 -7.18 -24.39 -1.21
N GLY A 81 -5.87 -24.21 -0.97
CA GLY A 81 -4.82 -24.86 -1.74
C GLY A 81 -4.79 -24.45 -3.22
N THR A 82 -5.35 -23.29 -3.57
CA THR A 82 -5.26 -22.81 -4.96
C THR A 82 -3.79 -22.52 -5.31
N PRO A 83 -3.28 -23.03 -6.44
CA PRO A 83 -1.91 -22.76 -6.85
C PRO A 83 -1.70 -21.26 -7.02
N GLN A 84 -0.70 -20.69 -6.34
CA GLN A 84 -0.24 -19.37 -6.72
C GLN A 84 0.22 -19.43 -8.18
N PRO A 85 -0.15 -18.46 -9.02
CA PRO A 85 0.43 -18.38 -10.36
C PRO A 85 1.95 -18.31 -10.21
N SER A 86 2.65 -19.27 -10.81
CA SER A 86 4.11 -19.27 -10.89
C SER A 86 4.53 -17.96 -11.55
N LYS A 87 5.32 -17.15 -10.82
CA LYS A 87 6.00 -16.00 -11.40
C LYS A 87 6.92 -16.41 -12.54
#